data_AF-A0AAN5HYH8-F1
#
_entry.id   AF-A0AAN5HYH8-F1
#
_cell.length_a   1.000
_cell.length_b   1.000
_cell.length_c   1.000
_cell.angle_alpha   90.00
_cell.angle_beta   90.00
_cell.angle_gamma   90.00
#
_symmetry.space_group_name_H-M   'P 1'
#
loop_
_entity.id
_entity.type
_entity.pdbx_description
1 polymer ?
#
loop_
_entity_poly.entity_id
_entity_poly.type
_entity_poly.pdbx_seq_one_letter_code
_entity_poly.pdbx_strand_id
1 'polypeptide(L)'
;YTILITFSIGDANEPGTIVLRESYHEQFNITINDGWLILDYWPEGRFAERAFFVLAFTDTILIFASFTSVALSTMTFYHTQMNTLVSDANRKSQRMVLIALCVQAIVPFLCVYIPYVSNLNAPFLGVANLVPQELSASFISAFPLWDAAVIILLMKDYRVGARTLLLCGQQTKVEPFSHLFFTTFTVPSQI
;
A
#
# COMPACT_ATOMS: atom_id res chain seq x y z
N TYR A 1 -3.50 5.04 -13.84
CA TYR A 1 -3.02 6.25 -13.14
C TYR A 1 -3.42 7.54 -13.84
N THR A 2 -3.05 7.77 -15.11
CA THR A 2 -3.41 9.00 -15.84
C THR A 2 -4.92 9.27 -15.88
N ILE A 3 -5.72 8.25 -16.17
CA ILE A 3 -7.20 8.34 -16.15
C ILE A 3 -7.70 8.81 -14.77
N LEU A 4 -7.21 8.19 -13.70
CA LEU A 4 -7.61 8.52 -12.33
C LEU A 4 -7.26 9.98 -11.98
N ILE A 5 -6.07 10.45 -12.37
CA ILE A 5 -5.67 11.84 -12.18
C ILE A 5 -6.59 12.79 -12.96
N THR A 6 -6.88 12.51 -14.22
CA THR A 6 -7.78 13.34 -15.04
C THR A 6 -9.18 13.44 -14.43
N PHE A 7 -9.70 12.34 -13.89
CA PHE A 7 -11.01 12.34 -13.26
C PHE A 7 -11.03 12.96 -11.85
N SER A 8 -9.90 12.93 -11.13
CA SER A 8 -9.76 13.47 -9.76
C SER A 8 -9.27 14.93 -9.67
N ILE A 9 -8.94 15.59 -10.77
CA ILE A 9 -8.63 17.04 -10.77
C ILE A 9 -9.93 17.82 -10.58
N GLY A 10 -10.06 18.58 -9.51
CA GLY A 10 -11.20 19.47 -9.32
C GLY A 10 -11.11 20.63 -10.31
N ASP A 11 -12.16 20.85 -11.12
CA ASP A 11 -12.21 22.04 -11.96
C ASP A 11 -12.57 23.26 -11.08
N ALA A 12 -12.13 24.46 -11.48
CA ALA A 12 -12.31 25.69 -10.71
C ALA A 12 -13.79 26.05 -10.50
N ASN A 13 -14.66 25.57 -11.39
CA ASN A 13 -16.11 25.80 -11.41
C ASN A 13 -16.93 24.63 -10.83
N GLU A 14 -16.27 23.62 -10.29
CA GLU A 14 -16.97 22.43 -9.79
C GLU A 14 -17.59 22.73 -8.40
N PRO A 15 -18.86 22.36 -8.16
CA PRO A 15 -19.57 22.73 -6.93
C PRO A 15 -18.82 22.35 -5.65
N GLY A 16 -18.27 21.14 -5.60
CA GLY A 16 -17.48 20.67 -4.45
C GLY A 16 -16.20 21.48 -4.22
N THR A 17 -15.54 21.93 -5.28
CA THR A 17 -14.34 22.79 -5.20
C THR A 17 -14.68 24.18 -4.67
N ILE A 18 -15.83 24.74 -5.06
CA ILE A 18 -16.30 26.06 -4.61
C ILE A 18 -16.61 26.04 -3.10
N VAL A 19 -17.39 25.05 -2.65
CA VAL A 19 -17.78 24.89 -1.24
C VAL A 19 -16.55 24.75 -0.33
N LEU A 20 -15.54 24.02 -0.79
CA LEU A 20 -14.31 23.86 -0.03
C LEU A 20 -13.48 25.12 0.02
N ARG A 21 -13.36 25.82 -1.10
CA ARG A 21 -12.64 27.09 -1.16
C ARG A 21 -13.22 28.08 -0.16
N GLU A 22 -14.54 28.15 -0.08
CA GLU A 22 -15.25 28.95 0.92
C GLU A 22 -14.98 28.46 2.35
N SER A 23 -15.12 27.16 2.61
CA SER A 23 -14.89 26.56 3.93
C SER A 23 -13.45 26.77 4.45
N TYR A 24 -12.44 26.61 3.58
CA TYR A 24 -11.04 26.84 3.92
C TYR A 24 -10.70 28.32 4.11
N HIS A 25 -11.32 29.19 3.30
CA HIS A 25 -11.17 30.62 3.47
C HIS A 25 -11.73 31.09 4.81
N GLU A 26 -12.89 30.56 5.22
CA GLU A 26 -13.48 30.86 6.52
C GLU A 26 -12.66 30.34 7.71
N GLN A 27 -12.18 29.09 7.64
CA GLN A 27 -11.48 28.47 8.77
C GLN A 27 -10.02 28.91 8.91
N PHE A 28 -9.32 29.09 7.79
CA PHE A 28 -7.87 29.30 7.78
C PHE A 28 -7.43 30.60 7.10
N ASN A 29 -8.35 31.37 6.50
CA ASN A 29 -8.07 32.59 5.75
C ASN A 29 -7.09 32.34 4.57
N ILE A 30 -7.20 31.17 3.92
CA ILE A 30 -6.37 30.74 2.79
C ILE A 30 -7.26 30.54 1.56
N THR A 31 -6.92 31.18 0.44
CA THR A 31 -7.58 30.98 -0.85
C THR A 31 -6.95 29.83 -1.64
N ILE A 32 -7.68 28.73 -1.81
CA ILE A 32 -7.25 27.58 -2.62
C ILE A 32 -7.78 27.77 -4.05
N ASN A 33 -6.91 28.12 -5.01
CA ASN A 33 -7.33 28.33 -6.40
C ASN A 33 -7.46 27.01 -7.18
N ASP A 34 -6.55 26.07 -6.99
CA ASP A 34 -6.55 24.74 -7.59
C ASP A 34 -6.55 23.67 -6.49
N GLY A 35 -7.32 22.60 -6.68
CA GLY A 35 -7.50 21.57 -5.66
C GLY A 35 -7.91 20.21 -6.20
N TRP A 36 -7.82 19.21 -5.33
CA TRP A 36 -8.33 17.87 -5.62
C TRP A 36 -9.85 17.89 -5.63
N LEU A 37 -10.44 17.07 -6.51
CA LEU A 37 -11.89 16.90 -6.55
C LEU A 37 -12.39 16.45 -5.19
N ILE A 38 -13.36 17.20 -4.65
CA ILE A 38 -14.13 16.73 -3.51
C ILE A 38 -15.24 15.86 -4.02
N LEU A 39 -15.30 14.67 -3.42
CA LEU A 39 -16.35 13.70 -3.67
C LEU A 39 -17.60 14.13 -2.91
N ASP A 40 -18.23 15.21 -3.38
CA ASP A 40 -19.61 15.54 -3.03
C ASP A 40 -20.51 14.74 -3.97
N TYR A 41 -21.18 13.76 -3.40
CA TYR A 41 -21.97 12.82 -4.16
C TYR A 41 -23.26 13.49 -4.63
N TRP A 42 -24.03 14.13 -3.75
CA TRP A 42 -25.35 14.70 -4.06
C TRP A 42 -25.39 16.25 -3.97
N PRO A 43 -24.62 17.00 -4.79
CA PRO A 43 -24.68 18.47 -4.78
C PRO A 43 -26.11 18.93 -5.12
N GLU A 44 -26.71 19.73 -4.24
CA GLU A 44 -28.08 20.26 -4.39
C GLU A 44 -29.15 19.17 -4.65
N GLY A 45 -28.92 17.94 -4.18
CA GLY A 45 -29.81 16.80 -4.37
C GLY A 45 -29.75 16.15 -5.77
N ARG A 46 -28.79 16.54 -6.62
CA ARG A 46 -28.55 15.92 -7.93
C ARG A 46 -27.36 14.98 -7.84
N PHE A 47 -27.42 13.87 -8.58
CA PHE A 47 -26.34 12.88 -8.58
C PHE A 47 -25.11 13.37 -9.33
N ALA A 48 -23.95 13.43 -8.67
CA ALA A 48 -22.67 13.75 -9.28
C ALA A 48 -22.04 12.51 -9.94
N GLU A 49 -22.29 12.33 -11.23
CA GLU A 49 -21.79 11.20 -12.01
C GLU A 49 -20.26 11.07 -11.98
N ARG A 50 -19.54 12.20 -11.99
CA ARG A 50 -18.08 12.22 -11.96
C ARG A 50 -17.52 11.65 -10.65
N ALA A 51 -18.05 12.08 -9.51
CA ALA A 51 -17.65 11.58 -8.20
C ALA A 51 -17.90 10.07 -8.07
N PHE A 52 -19.02 9.60 -8.63
CA PHE A 52 -19.32 8.17 -8.70
C PHE A 52 -18.30 7.38 -9.55
N PHE A 53 -17.96 7.84 -10.76
CA PHE A 53 -17.00 7.14 -11.59
C PHE A 53 -15.60 7.10 -10.98
N VAL A 54 -15.17 8.18 -10.30
CA VAL A 54 -13.90 8.20 -9.56
C VAL A 54 -13.90 7.16 -8.44
N LEU A 55 -14.98 7.10 -7.64
CA LEU A 55 -15.13 6.12 -6.58
C LEU A 55 -15.12 4.69 -7.13
N ALA A 56 -15.98 4.40 -8.11
CA ALA A 56 -16.13 3.07 -8.70
C ALA A 56 -14.84 2.57 -9.36
N PHE A 57 -14.11 3.43 -10.06
CA PHE A 57 -12.83 3.07 -10.67
C PHE A 57 -11.76 2.79 -9.62
N THR A 58 -11.71 3.60 -8.56
CA THR A 58 -10.76 3.40 -7.44
C THR A 58 -11.04 2.09 -6.71
N ASP A 59 -12.31 1.82 -6.38
CA ASP A 59 -12.72 0.57 -5.73
C ASP A 59 -12.43 -0.65 -6.60
N THR A 60 -12.66 -0.56 -7.92
CA THR A 60 -12.35 -1.65 -8.86
C THR A 60 -10.85 -2.00 -8.85
N ILE A 61 -9.98 -0.98 -8.87
CA ILE A 61 -8.53 -1.19 -8.80
C ILE A 61 -8.14 -1.84 -7.47
N LEU A 62 -8.69 -1.37 -6.35
CA LEU A 62 -8.39 -1.90 -5.02
C LEU A 62 -8.82 -3.36 -4.87
N ILE A 63 -10.02 -3.69 -5.33
CA ILE A 63 -10.55 -5.06 -5.30
C ILE A 63 -9.66 -5.98 -6.16
N PHE A 64 -9.33 -5.57 -7.38
CA PHE A 64 -8.47 -6.35 -8.28
C PHE A 64 -7.06 -6.57 -7.69
N ALA A 65 -6.44 -5.53 -7.13
CA ALA A 65 -5.15 -5.63 -6.45
C ALA A 65 -5.21 -6.58 -5.24
N SER A 66 -6.30 -6.54 -4.47
CA SER A 66 -6.51 -7.42 -3.32
C SER A 66 -6.65 -8.89 -3.74
N PHE A 67 -7.45 -9.17 -4.77
CA PHE A 67 -7.61 -10.52 -5.31
C PHE A 67 -6.30 -11.10 -5.84
N THR A 68 -5.56 -10.32 -6.62
CA THR A 68 -4.25 -10.75 -7.14
C THR A 68 -3.26 -11.02 -6.00
N SER A 69 -3.19 -10.16 -4.98
CA SER A 69 -2.34 -10.39 -3.80
C SER A 69 -2.68 -11.70 -3.08
N VAL A 70 -3.96 -11.98 -2.81
CA VAL A 70 -4.39 -13.22 -2.16
C VAL A 70 -4.07 -14.45 -3.03
N ALA A 71 -4.30 -14.36 -4.34
CA ALA A 71 -3.99 -15.44 -5.27
C ALA A 71 -2.49 -15.74 -5.32
N LEU A 72 -1.64 -14.71 -5.44
CA LEU A 72 -0.18 -14.86 -5.45
C LEU A 72 0.34 -15.40 -4.12
N SER A 73 -0.18 -14.91 -2.99
CA SER A 73 0.19 -15.39 -1.66
C SER A 73 -0.15 -16.89 -1.49
N THR A 74 -1.35 -17.28 -1.91
CA THR A 74 -1.82 -18.68 -1.87
C THR A 74 -0.97 -19.59 -2.77
N MET A 75 -0.70 -19.15 -4.00
CA MET A 75 0.15 -19.89 -4.94
C MET A 75 1.57 -20.04 -4.41
N THR A 76 2.13 -18.99 -3.81
CA THR A 76 3.46 -19.03 -3.19
C THR A 76 3.49 -20.03 -2.04
N PHE A 77 2.48 -20.00 -1.17
CA PHE A 77 2.39 -20.96 -0.06
C PHE A 77 2.31 -22.39 -0.56
N TYR A 78 1.47 -22.65 -1.57
CA TYR A 78 1.32 -23.96 -2.18
C TYR A 78 2.63 -24.47 -2.80
N HIS A 79 3.31 -23.63 -3.59
CA HIS A 79 4.56 -23.99 -4.25
C HIS A 79 5.69 -24.24 -3.25
N THR A 80 5.82 -23.42 -2.20
CA THR A 80 6.79 -23.64 -1.11
C THR A 80 6.46 -24.91 -0.31
N GLN A 81 5.19 -25.30 -0.20
CA GLN A 81 4.81 -26.53 0.47
C GLN A 81 5.14 -27.79 -0.36
N MET A 82 4.83 -27.76 -1.66
CA MET A 82 4.96 -28.91 -2.54
C MET A 82 6.38 -29.16 -3.07
N ASN A 83 7.23 -28.14 -3.19
CA ASN A 83 8.58 -28.35 -3.72
C ASN A 83 9.51 -28.95 -2.67
N THR A 84 9.76 -30.25 -2.79
CA THR A 84 10.76 -30.99 -2.02
C THR A 84 12.20 -30.73 -2.49
N LEU A 85 12.37 -30.09 -3.66
CA LEU A 85 13.68 -29.75 -4.24
C LEU A 85 14.36 -28.54 -3.58
N VAL A 86 13.64 -27.77 -2.76
CA VAL A 86 14.17 -26.57 -2.11
C VAL A 86 14.79 -26.95 -0.78
N SER A 87 16.00 -26.43 -0.50
CA SER A 87 16.66 -26.64 0.79
C SER A 87 15.83 -26.09 1.96
N ASP A 88 15.89 -26.75 3.12
CA ASP A 88 15.16 -26.34 4.32
C ASP A 88 15.47 -24.88 4.74
N ALA A 89 16.72 -24.45 4.53
CA ALA A 89 17.15 -23.08 4.77
C ALA A 89 16.40 -22.08 3.88
N ASN A 90 16.33 -22.35 2.56
CA ASN A 90 15.62 -21.47 1.62
C ASN A 90 14.11 -21.47 1.88
N ARG A 91 13.53 -22.63 2.23
CA ARG A 91 12.11 -22.77 2.57
C ARG A 91 11.75 -21.91 3.79
N LYS A 92 12.61 -21.90 4.80
CA LYS A 92 12.43 -21.07 6.01
C LYS A 92 12.49 -19.58 5.69
N SER A 93 13.44 -19.14 4.85
CA SER A 93 13.55 -17.75 4.42
C SER A 93 12.35 -17.31 3.59
N GLN A 94 11.91 -18.12 2.61
CA GLN A 94 10.71 -17.84 1.81
C GLN A 94 9.46 -17.71 2.67
N ARG A 95 9.28 -18.62 3.65
CA ARG A 95 8.14 -18.56 4.58
C ARG A 95 8.16 -17.31 5.45
N MET A 96 9.34 -16.89 5.92
CA MET A 96 9.48 -15.66 6.70
C MET A 96 9.08 -14.44 5.87
N VAL A 97 9.56 -14.33 4.62
CA VAL A 97 9.19 -13.24 3.71
C VAL A 97 7.70 -13.25 3.41
N LEU A 98 7.11 -14.43 3.13
CA LEU A 98 5.68 -14.54 2.87
C LEU A 98 4.82 -14.09 4.06
N ILE A 99 5.19 -14.50 5.28
CA ILE A 99 4.51 -14.05 6.51
C ILE A 99 4.66 -12.53 6.68
N ALA A 100 5.86 -12.00 6.44
CA ALA A 100 6.10 -10.56 6.52
C ALA A 100 5.21 -9.79 5.52
N LEU A 101 5.11 -10.25 4.28
CA LEU A 101 4.24 -9.65 3.25
C LEU A 101 2.75 -9.72 3.64
N CYS A 102 2.29 -10.84 4.22
CA CYS A 102 0.91 -10.95 4.69
C CYS A 102 0.61 -9.95 5.81
N VAL A 103 1.52 -9.80 6.79
CA VAL A 103 1.34 -8.82 7.87
C VAL A 103 1.46 -7.40 7.34
N GLN A 104 2.38 -7.16 6.41
CA GLN A 104 2.56 -5.87 5.75
C GLN A 104 1.31 -5.48 4.95
N ALA A 105 0.58 -6.42 4.34
CA ALA A 105 -0.69 -6.14 3.67
C ALA A 105 -1.83 -5.74 4.64
N ILE A 106 -1.76 -6.15 5.91
CA ILE A 106 -2.74 -5.76 6.94
C ILE A 106 -2.56 -4.29 7.35
N VAL A 107 -1.33 -3.78 7.36
CA VAL A 107 -1.03 -2.40 7.77
C VAL A 107 -1.77 -1.35 6.94
N PRO A 108 -1.63 -1.29 5.59
CA PRO A 108 -2.37 -0.34 4.77
C PRO A 108 -3.87 -0.65 4.75
N PHE A 109 -4.28 -1.90 4.94
CA PHE A 109 -5.69 -2.22 5.11
C PHE A 109 -6.29 -1.48 6.32
N LEU A 110 -5.62 -1.50 7.47
CA LEU A 110 -6.09 -0.81 8.68
C LEU A 110 -5.88 0.70 8.60
N CYS A 111 -4.71 1.16 8.16
CA CYS A 111 -4.31 2.57 8.23
C CYS A 111 -4.81 3.41 7.05
N VAL A 112 -5.16 2.78 5.93
CA VAL A 112 -5.54 3.48 4.70
C VAL A 112 -6.91 3.03 4.22
N TYR A 113 -7.16 1.72 4.11
CA TYR A 113 -8.40 1.23 3.52
C TYR A 113 -9.64 1.46 4.42
N ILE A 114 -9.54 1.21 5.72
CA ILE A 114 -10.65 1.51 6.65
C ILE A 114 -11.00 3.02 6.64
N PRO A 115 -10.04 3.94 6.82
CA PRO A 115 -10.28 5.38 6.66
C PRO A 115 -10.86 5.74 5.28
N TYR A 116 -10.35 5.16 4.21
CA TYR A 116 -10.84 5.38 2.85
C TYR A 116 -12.32 5.00 2.71
N VAL A 117 -12.70 3.78 3.11
CA VAL A 117 -14.10 3.33 3.05
C VAL A 117 -14.98 4.21 3.94
N SER A 118 -14.50 4.57 5.13
CA SER A 118 -15.26 5.43 6.04
C SER A 118 -15.50 6.83 5.47
N ASN A 119 -14.51 7.45 4.82
CA ASN A 119 -14.64 8.85 4.39
C ASN A 119 -15.24 9.00 2.98
N LEU A 120 -15.12 7.98 2.12
CA LEU A 120 -15.59 8.07 0.73
C LEU A 120 -16.81 7.21 0.46
N ASN A 121 -16.84 5.96 0.94
CA ASN A 121 -17.95 5.05 0.68
C ASN A 121 -19.14 5.30 1.63
N ALA A 122 -18.90 5.60 2.92
CA ALA A 122 -19.97 5.85 3.88
C ALA A 122 -20.90 7.02 3.48
N PRO A 123 -20.41 8.20 3.07
CA PRO A 123 -21.30 9.29 2.64
C PRO A 123 -22.07 8.95 1.37
N PHE A 124 -21.47 8.20 0.42
CA PHE A 124 -22.19 7.71 -0.76
C PHE A 124 -23.35 6.76 -0.40
N LEU A 125 -23.14 5.90 0.59
CA LEU A 125 -24.15 4.95 1.08
C LEU A 125 -25.15 5.57 2.08
N GLY A 126 -24.97 6.84 2.47
CA GLY A 126 -25.77 7.50 3.50
C GLY A 126 -25.57 6.93 4.90
N VAL A 127 -24.44 6.29 5.17
CA VAL A 127 -24.11 5.70 6.47
C VAL A 127 -23.22 6.66 7.27
N ALA A 128 -23.39 6.68 8.60
CA ALA A 128 -22.53 7.45 9.48
C ALA A 128 -21.05 7.01 9.36
N ASN A 129 -20.14 7.98 9.42
CA ASN A 129 -18.69 7.71 9.37
C ASN A 129 -18.28 6.78 10.52
N LEU A 130 -17.63 5.67 10.18
CA LEU A 130 -17.09 4.69 11.13
C LEU A 130 -15.86 5.23 11.88
N VAL A 131 -15.07 6.06 11.21
CA VAL A 131 -13.83 6.66 11.74
C VAL A 131 -13.94 8.19 11.64
N PRO A 132 -13.63 8.93 12.71
CA PRO A 132 -13.54 10.39 12.66
C PRO A 132 -12.52 10.86 11.62
N GLN A 133 -12.76 12.01 10.98
CA GLN A 133 -11.89 12.57 9.93
C GLN A 133 -10.47 12.84 10.42
N GLU A 134 -10.31 13.40 11.62
CA GLU A 134 -9.00 13.69 12.23
C GLU A 134 -8.16 12.42 12.45
N LEU A 135 -8.81 11.35 12.90
CA LEU A 135 -8.18 10.07 13.14
C LEU A 135 -7.82 9.39 11.80
N SER A 136 -8.69 9.55 10.80
CA SER A 136 -8.46 9.07 9.43
C SER A 136 -7.22 9.72 8.82
N ALA A 137 -7.09 11.04 8.91
CA ALA A 137 -5.91 11.77 8.45
C ALA A 137 -4.63 11.32 9.18
N SER A 138 -4.73 11.11 10.49
CA SER A 138 -3.60 10.64 11.31
C SER A 138 -3.13 9.24 10.88
N PHE A 139 -4.05 8.28 10.71
CA PHE A 139 -3.70 6.92 10.27
C PHE A 139 -3.09 6.90 8.88
N ILE A 140 -3.64 7.68 7.95
CA ILE A 140 -3.09 7.80 6.59
C ILE A 140 -1.68 8.42 6.68
N SER A 141 -1.49 9.52 7.38
CA SER A 141 -0.15 10.15 7.47
C SER A 141 0.91 9.25 8.10
N ALA A 142 0.52 8.41 9.07
CA ALA A 142 1.42 7.51 9.77
C ALA A 142 1.64 6.16 9.07
N PHE A 143 0.90 5.83 8.00
CA PHE A 143 1.00 4.53 7.32
C PHE A 143 2.45 4.15 6.95
N PRO A 144 3.29 5.06 6.39
CA PRO A 144 4.64 4.68 5.96
C PRO A 144 5.52 4.27 7.15
N LEU A 145 5.29 4.88 8.31
CA LEU A 145 6.02 4.57 9.54
C LEU A 145 5.67 3.16 10.03
N TRP A 146 4.37 2.82 10.05
CA TRP A 146 3.91 1.50 10.47
C TRP A 146 4.35 0.39 9.52
N ASP A 147 4.30 0.65 8.21
CA ASP A 147 4.75 -0.29 7.17
C ASP A 147 6.24 -0.63 7.33
N ALA A 148 7.07 0.40 7.51
CA ALA A 148 8.49 0.25 7.79
C ALA A 148 8.76 -0.47 9.13
N ALA A 149 7.99 -0.17 10.17
CA ALA A 149 8.15 -0.84 11.46
C ALA A 149 7.88 -2.34 11.38
N VAL A 150 6.83 -2.76 10.66
CA VAL A 150 6.48 -4.18 10.49
C VAL A 150 7.59 -4.95 9.78
N ILE A 151 8.11 -4.44 8.65
CA ILE A 151 9.17 -5.15 7.92
C ILE A 151 10.46 -5.25 8.74
N ILE A 152 10.83 -4.16 9.44
CA ILE A 152 12.01 -4.12 10.29
C ILE A 152 11.88 -5.11 11.46
N LEU A 153 10.71 -5.25 12.07
CA LEU A 153 10.51 -6.13 13.22
C LEU A 153 10.38 -7.60 12.84
N LEU A 154 9.73 -7.92 11.71
CA LEU A 154 9.47 -9.30 11.30
C LEU A 154 10.67 -9.94 10.60
N MET A 155 11.40 -9.21 9.77
CA MET A 155 12.52 -9.78 9.02
C MET A 155 13.81 -9.76 9.85
N LYS A 156 14.39 -10.94 10.09
CA LYS A 156 15.63 -11.08 10.87
C LYS A 156 16.77 -10.23 10.33
N ASP A 157 16.97 -10.23 9.01
CA ASP A 157 18.07 -9.52 8.36
C ASP A 157 17.92 -8.00 8.51
N TYR A 158 16.68 -7.50 8.45
CA TYR A 158 16.37 -6.08 8.70
C TYR A 158 16.62 -5.69 10.16
N ARG A 159 16.25 -6.55 11.14
CA ARG A 159 16.58 -6.29 12.56
C ARG A 159 18.08 -6.19 12.81
N VAL A 160 18.86 -7.06 12.17
CA VAL A 160 20.32 -7.04 12.29
C VAL A 160 20.86 -5.74 11.68
N GLY A 161 20.45 -5.40 10.46
CA GLY A 161 20.85 -4.15 9.82
C GLY A 161 20.47 -2.89 10.63
N ALA A 162 19.24 -2.83 11.15
CA ALA A 162 18.79 -1.73 11.99
C ALA A 162 19.61 -1.59 13.28
N ARG A 163 19.95 -2.72 13.93
CA ARG A 163 20.84 -2.69 15.11
C ARG A 163 22.24 -2.19 14.76
N THR A 164 22.81 -2.61 13.63
CA THR A 164 24.12 -2.12 13.17
C THR A 164 24.10 -0.62 12.91
N LEU A 165 23.04 -0.11 12.25
CA LEU A 165 22.87 1.31 11.96
C LEU A 165 22.66 2.16 13.23
N LEU A 166 21.85 1.68 14.18
CA LEU A 166 21.49 2.43 15.38
C LEU A 166 22.52 2.34 16.52
N LEU A 167 23.29 1.26 16.59
CA LEU A 167 24.26 1.02 17.67
C LEU A 167 25.72 1.21 17.24
N CYS A 168 25.99 1.79 16.07
CA CYS A 168 27.34 2.05 15.52
C CYS A 168 28.33 0.86 15.70
N GLY A 169 27.82 -0.37 15.57
CA GLY A 169 28.55 -1.59 15.95
C GLY A 169 28.93 -2.43 14.74
N GLN A 170 30.18 -2.25 14.29
CA GLN A 170 31.01 -3.06 13.38
C GLN A 170 30.34 -3.80 12.22
N GLN A 171 30.83 -3.52 11.00
CA GLN A 171 30.53 -4.32 9.80
C GLN A 171 30.80 -5.80 10.07
N THR A 172 29.75 -6.59 10.22
CA THR A 172 29.88 -8.03 10.06
C THR A 172 30.24 -8.24 8.60
N LYS A 173 31.46 -8.73 8.32
CA LYS A 173 31.85 -9.12 6.96
C LYS A 173 30.77 -10.05 6.43
N VAL A 174 29.94 -9.56 5.52
CA VAL A 174 29.09 -10.41 4.70
C VAL A 174 30.08 -11.14 3.81
N GLU A 175 30.31 -12.43 4.08
CA GLU A 175 31.08 -13.23 3.14
C GLU A 175 30.39 -13.15 1.78
N PRO A 176 31.13 -12.82 0.71
CA PRO A 176 30.53 -12.71 -0.60
C PRO A 176 30.02 -14.09 -0.98
N PHE A 177 28.71 -14.21 -1.18
CA PHE A 177 28.10 -15.34 -1.84
C PHE A 177 28.54 -15.31 -3.31
N SER A 178 29.76 -15.79 -3.56
CA SER A 178 30.33 -15.92 -4.89
C SER A 178 31.07 -17.24 -4.98
N HIS A 179 30.70 -18.03 -5.99
CA HIS A 179 31.39 -19.20 -6.57
C HIS A 179 30.90 -20.63 -6.27
N LEU A 180 29.63 -20.89 -5.92
CA LEU A 180 29.09 -22.27 -5.94
C LEU A 180 28.07 -22.57 -7.07
N PHE A 181 28.11 -21.82 -8.17
CA PHE A 181 27.24 -22.08 -9.34
C PHE A 181 27.97 -22.17 -10.69
N PHE A 182 29.32 -22.13 -10.70
CA PHE A 182 30.10 -22.16 -11.95
C PHE A 182 31.31 -23.08 -11.88
N THR A 183 31.08 -24.35 -11.56
CA THR A 183 32.01 -25.43 -11.93
C THR A 183 31.23 -26.72 -11.99
N THR A 184 30.72 -27.09 -13.17
CA THR A 184 30.81 -28.44 -13.76
C THR A 184 30.21 -28.38 -15.18
N PHE A 185 31.01 -27.94 -16.15
CA PHE A 185 30.88 -28.37 -17.56
C PHE A 185 32.28 -28.36 -18.17
N THR A 186 33.13 -29.28 -17.73
CA THR A 186 34.28 -29.71 -18.51
C THR A 186 33.79 -30.81 -19.44
N VAL A 187 33.58 -30.45 -20.71
CA VAL A 187 33.43 -31.40 -21.82
C VAL A 187 34.76 -32.14 -21.99
N PRO A 188 34.83 -33.47 -21.93
CA PRO A 188 36.06 -34.19 -22.23
C PRO A 188 36.26 -34.22 -23.75
N SER A 189 37.28 -33.52 -24.25
CA SER A 189 37.84 -33.75 -25.58
C SER A 189 38.63 -35.06 -25.54
N GLN A 190 38.09 -36.11 -26.13
CA GLN A 190 38.86 -37.29 -26.51
C GLN A 190 39.50 -37.05 -27.89
N ILE A 191 40.72 -37.56 -28.00
CA ILE A 191 41.69 -37.50 -29.10
C ILE A 191 41.13 -38.14 -30.37
#